data_AF-A0A7L2V1Z7-F1
#
_entry.id   AF-A0A7L2V1Z7-F1
#
_cell.length_a   1.000
_cell.length_b   1.000
_cell.length_c   1.000
_cell.angle_alpha   90.00
_cell.angle_beta   90.00
_cell.angle_gamma   90.00
#
_symmetry.space_group_name_H-M   'P 1'
#
loop_
_entity.id
_entity.type
_entity.pdbx_description
1 polymer ?
#
loop_
_entity_poly.entity_id
_entity_poly.type
_entity_poly.pdbx_seq_one_letter_code
_entity_poly.pdbx_strand_id
1 'polypeptide(L)'
;DSIADGVANLELEGVEQRIQHPRISKAQKRREKKAALEKEREERIAEAEIENLTGARHLESQKLASLLAARHLEIKQIPSDGHCMYRAIEDQLKDSQNSWTVATLRNQTAKYMQSHFDDFLPFLTNPSTGDMCSR
;
A
#
# COMPACT_ATOMS: atom_id res chain seq x y z
N ASP A 1 -46.96 -65.05 -53.47
CA ASP A 1 -46.79 -63.59 -53.34
C ASP A 1 -47.84 -63.05 -52.39
N SER A 2 -47.56 -62.25 -51.37
CA SER A 2 -46.32 -61.71 -50.84
C SER A 2 -46.61 -61.28 -49.40
N ILE A 3 -45.54 -61.24 -48.61
CA ILE A 3 -45.41 -61.01 -47.18
C ILE A 3 -46.04 -59.69 -46.73
N ALA A 4 -46.77 -59.72 -45.62
CA ALA A 4 -47.15 -58.55 -44.83
C ALA A 4 -46.03 -58.30 -43.80
N ASP A 5 -45.34 -57.17 -43.90
CA ASP A 5 -44.40 -56.72 -42.87
C ASP A 5 -44.39 -55.19 -42.78
N GLY A 6 -44.20 -54.70 -41.56
CA GLY A 6 -44.65 -53.41 -41.08
C GLY A 6 -43.81 -52.17 -41.41
N VAL A 7 -44.31 -51.03 -40.94
CA VAL A 7 -43.52 -49.80 -40.79
C VAL A 7 -43.90 -49.16 -39.46
N ALA A 8 -42.88 -48.98 -38.62
CA ALA A 8 -42.94 -48.50 -37.25
C ALA A 8 -43.27 -47.00 -37.17
N ASN A 9 -44.19 -46.65 -36.25
CA ASN A 9 -44.34 -45.29 -35.75
C ASN A 9 -43.16 -44.97 -34.81
N LEU A 10 -42.28 -44.06 -35.24
CA LEU A 10 -41.34 -43.37 -34.35
C LEU A 10 -42.09 -42.23 -33.65
N GLU A 11 -42.61 -42.49 -32.45
CA GLU A 11 -42.97 -41.43 -31.51
C GLU A 11 -41.71 -40.98 -30.79
N LEU A 12 -41.18 -39.82 -31.22
CA LEU A 12 -40.10 -39.11 -30.55
C LEU A 12 -40.64 -38.57 -29.21
N GLU A 13 -40.42 -39.30 -28.13
CA GLU A 13 -40.58 -38.77 -26.78
C GLU A 13 -39.62 -37.60 -26.58
N GLY A 14 -40.19 -36.41 -26.41
CA GLY A 14 -39.46 -35.20 -26.07
C GLY A 14 -38.75 -35.37 -24.72
N VAL A 15 -37.45 -35.66 -24.76
CA VAL A 15 -36.57 -35.49 -23.61
C VAL A 15 -36.39 -33.98 -23.42
N GLU A 16 -37.34 -33.34 -22.73
CA GLU A 16 -37.10 -32.05 -22.10
C GLU A 16 -35.99 -32.23 -21.05
N GLN A 17 -34.75 -32.08 -21.49
CA GLN A 17 -33.62 -31.88 -20.61
C GLN A 17 -33.87 -30.56 -19.87
N ARG A 18 -34.53 -30.64 -18.72
CA ARG A 18 -34.55 -29.57 -17.72
C ARG A 18 -33.10 -29.28 -17.37
N ILE A 19 -32.52 -28.25 -17.99
CA ILE A 19 -31.28 -27.63 -17.56
C ILE A 19 -31.58 -27.05 -16.18
N GLN A 20 -31.36 -27.85 -15.13
CA GLN A 20 -31.42 -27.37 -13.76
C GLN A 20 -30.24 -26.42 -13.58
N HIS A 21 -30.47 -25.13 -13.75
CA HIS A 21 -29.48 -24.12 -13.41
C HIS A 21 -29.13 -24.29 -11.92
N PRO A 22 -27.85 -24.54 -11.57
CA PRO A 22 -27.43 -24.68 -10.19
C PRO A 22 -27.83 -23.42 -9.41
N ARG A 23 -28.65 -23.58 -8.37
CA ARG A 23 -29.05 -22.44 -7.53
C ARG A 23 -27.82 -22.00 -6.74
N ILE A 24 -27.21 -20.90 -7.17
CA ILE A 24 -26.08 -20.27 -6.51
C ILE A 24 -26.45 -20.01 -5.05
N SER A 25 -25.64 -20.54 -4.13
CA SER A 25 -25.89 -20.38 -2.70
C SER A 25 -25.70 -18.92 -2.28
N LYS A 26 -26.38 -18.47 -1.22
CA LYS A 26 -26.16 -17.13 -0.63
C LYS A 26 -24.69 -16.93 -0.23
N ALA A 27 -24.00 -17.98 0.21
CA ALA A 27 -22.59 -17.94 0.55
C ALA A 27 -21.71 -17.73 -0.68
N GLN A 28 -22.01 -18.42 -1.78
CA GLN A 28 -21.31 -18.25 -3.05
C GLN A 28 -21.51 -16.83 -3.62
N LYS A 29 -22.74 -16.31 -3.62
CA LYS A 29 -23.02 -14.92 -4.03
C LYS A 29 -22.28 -13.88 -3.18
N ARG A 30 -22.10 -14.13 -1.87
CA ARG A 30 -21.30 -13.26 -0.99
C ARG A 30 -19.80 -13.30 -1.33
N ARG A 31 -19.25 -14.49 -1.61
CA ARG A 31 -17.84 -14.65 -2.03
C ARG A 31 -17.58 -13.98 -3.37
N GLU A 32 -18.45 -14.20 -4.35
CA GLU A 32 -18.38 -13.57 -5.68
C GLU A 32 -18.46 -12.05 -5.58
N LYS A 33 -19.36 -11.50 -4.74
CA LYS A 33 -19.42 -10.05 -4.48
C LYS A 33 -18.12 -9.52 -3.84
N LYS A 34 -17.54 -10.23 -2.87
CA LYS A 34 -16.26 -9.83 -2.25
C LYS A 34 -15.12 -9.84 -3.28
N ALA A 35 -15.02 -10.91 -4.06
CA ALA A 35 -14.00 -11.04 -5.09
C ALA A 35 -14.13 -9.96 -6.18
N ALA A 36 -15.36 -9.64 -6.60
CA ALA A 36 -15.59 -8.56 -7.57
C ALA A 36 -15.15 -7.18 -7.03
N LEU A 37 -15.45 -6.88 -5.75
CA LEU A 37 -15.02 -5.63 -5.11
C LEU A 37 -13.49 -5.55 -4.93
N GLU A 38 -12.86 -6.67 -4.58
CA GLU A 38 -11.40 -6.76 -4.45
C GLU A 38 -10.72 -6.56 -5.81
N LYS A 39 -11.24 -7.20 -6.85
CA LYS A 39 -10.79 -7.01 -8.23
C LYS A 39 -10.95 -5.55 -8.70
N GLU A 40 -12.11 -4.94 -8.50
CA GLU A 40 -12.33 -3.53 -8.87
C GLU A 40 -11.36 -2.59 -8.12
N ARG A 41 -11.09 -2.89 -6.84
CA ARG A 41 -10.12 -2.14 -6.05
C ARG A 41 -8.71 -2.29 -6.60
N GLU A 42 -8.29 -3.50 -6.96
CA GLU A 42 -6.99 -3.77 -7.57
C GLU A 42 -6.84 -3.08 -8.93
N GLU A 43 -7.88 -3.13 -9.78
CA GLU A 43 -7.92 -2.44 -11.08
C GLU A 43 -7.75 -0.92 -10.89
N ARG A 44 -8.47 -0.31 -9.94
CA ARG A 44 -8.33 1.12 -9.63
C ARG A 44 -6.94 1.48 -9.13
N ILE A 45 -6.31 0.61 -8.35
CA ILE A 45 -4.93 0.81 -7.87
C ILE A 45 -3.97 0.75 -9.05
N ALA A 46 -4.10 -0.23 -9.93
CA ALA A 46 -3.24 -0.38 -11.11
C ALA A 46 -3.36 0.81 -12.08
N GLU A 47 -4.58 1.30 -12.31
CA GLU A 47 -4.82 2.51 -13.11
C GLU A 47 -4.13 3.73 -12.50
N ALA A 48 -4.30 3.93 -11.18
CA ALA A 48 -3.64 5.01 -10.48
C ALA A 48 -2.10 4.87 -10.48
N GLU A 49 -1.56 3.65 -10.42
CA GLU A 49 -0.12 3.41 -10.55
C GLU A 49 0.40 3.81 -11.93
N ILE A 50 -0.33 3.50 -13.00
CA ILE A 50 0.01 3.91 -14.37
C ILE A 50 0.01 5.44 -14.49
N GLU A 51 -1.03 6.11 -13.99
CA GLU A 51 -1.07 7.58 -13.98
C GLU A 51 0.10 8.17 -13.19
N ASN A 52 0.41 7.57 -12.04
CA ASN A 52 1.51 8.00 -11.18
C ASN A 52 2.88 7.89 -11.85
N LEU A 53 3.10 7.02 -12.85
CA LEU A 53 4.37 6.93 -13.59
C LEU A 53 4.74 8.24 -14.30
N THR A 54 3.76 9.07 -14.65
CA THR A 54 4.00 10.39 -15.27
C THR A 54 3.78 11.54 -14.29
N GLY A 55 3.32 11.22 -13.07
CA GLY A 55 3.05 12.20 -12.03
C GLY A 55 4.31 12.92 -11.55
N ALA A 56 4.15 14.18 -11.13
CA ALA A 56 5.24 15.04 -10.67
C ALA A 56 6.11 14.38 -9.57
N ARG A 57 5.47 13.68 -8.63
CA ARG A 57 6.16 12.94 -7.55
C ARG A 57 7.09 11.86 -8.09
N HIS A 58 6.66 11.10 -9.10
CA HIS A 58 7.46 10.02 -9.68
C HIS A 58 8.64 10.59 -10.47
N LEU A 59 8.41 11.64 -11.27
CA LEU A 59 9.48 12.35 -11.98
C LEU A 59 10.51 12.96 -11.01
N GLU A 60 10.06 13.57 -9.92
CA GLU A 60 10.93 14.07 -8.85
C GLU A 60 11.75 12.94 -8.21
N SER A 61 11.10 11.81 -7.89
CA SER A 61 11.76 10.64 -7.30
C SER A 61 12.82 10.06 -8.23
N GLN A 62 12.56 9.97 -9.54
CA GLN A 62 13.55 9.53 -10.53
C GLN A 62 14.75 10.47 -10.63
N LYS A 63 14.50 11.79 -10.63
CA LYS A 63 15.58 12.79 -10.63
C LYS A 63 16.45 12.68 -9.39
N LEU A 64 15.82 12.56 -8.22
CA LEU A 64 16.52 12.38 -6.95
C LEU A 64 17.32 11.07 -6.93
N ALA A 65 16.74 9.96 -7.37
CA ALA A 65 17.43 8.67 -7.47
C ALA A 65 18.66 8.77 -8.39
N SER A 66 18.54 9.45 -9.52
CA SER A 66 19.67 9.66 -10.45
C SER A 66 20.80 10.48 -9.81
N LEU A 67 20.46 11.54 -9.07
CA LEU A 67 21.42 12.37 -8.34
C LEU A 67 22.13 11.61 -7.21
N LEU A 68 21.43 10.72 -6.53
CA LEU A 68 21.98 9.89 -5.46
C LEU A 68 22.87 8.78 -6.03
N ALA A 69 22.45 8.10 -7.10
CA ALA A 69 23.21 7.05 -7.75
C ALA A 69 24.58 7.56 -8.25
N ALA A 70 24.65 8.78 -8.77
CA ALA A 70 25.91 9.44 -9.14
C ALA A 70 26.87 9.65 -7.96
N ARG A 71 26.37 9.56 -6.72
CA ARG A 71 27.14 9.65 -5.47
C ARG A 71 27.29 8.29 -4.78
N HIS A 72 26.90 7.20 -5.44
CA HIS A 72 26.85 5.85 -4.85
C HIS A 72 25.91 5.75 -3.64
N LEU A 73 24.80 6.50 -3.68
CA LEU A 73 23.76 6.51 -2.65
C LEU A 73 22.42 6.06 -3.24
N GLU A 74 21.51 5.60 -2.37
CA GLU A 74 20.14 5.26 -2.72
C GLU A 74 19.16 5.70 -1.63
N ILE A 75 17.88 5.82 -1.98
CA ILE A 75 16.82 6.10 -1.02
C ILE A 75 16.38 4.79 -0.37
N LYS A 76 16.53 4.70 0.95
CA LYS A 76 15.87 3.68 1.74
C LYS A 76 14.52 4.17 2.23
N GLN A 77 13.46 3.40 1.99
CA GLN A 77 12.13 3.78 2.43
C GLN A 77 11.99 3.63 3.95
N ILE A 78 11.60 4.74 4.60
CA ILE A 78 11.30 4.82 6.03
C ILE A 78 9.80 5.06 6.20
N PRO A 79 9.12 4.40 7.16
CA PRO A 79 7.70 4.67 7.42
C PRO A 79 7.42 6.16 7.65
N SER A 80 6.39 6.68 6.96
CA SER A 80 5.98 8.08 7.04
C SER A 80 5.11 8.35 8.29
N ASP A 81 5.67 8.13 9.48
CA ASP A 81 5.05 8.41 10.78
C ASP A 81 5.75 9.59 11.51
N GLY A 82 5.26 9.97 12.70
CA GLY A 82 5.86 11.04 13.52
C GLY A 82 7.24 10.69 14.11
N HIS A 83 7.79 9.52 13.81
CA HIS A 83 9.12 9.08 14.19
C HIS A 83 10.06 8.94 13.01
N CYS A 84 9.63 9.24 11.78
CA CYS A 84 10.38 9.01 10.55
C CYS A 84 11.82 9.55 10.59
N MET A 85 12.03 10.75 11.14
CA MET A 85 13.37 11.34 11.31
C MET A 85 14.28 10.47 12.19
N TYR A 86 13.78 10.02 13.34
CA TYR A 86 14.55 9.17 14.24
C TYR A 86 14.74 7.74 13.69
N ARG A 87 13.77 7.21 12.94
CA ARG A 87 13.89 5.92 12.23
C ARG A 87 14.95 5.98 11.13
N ALA A 88 15.04 7.10 10.41
CA ALA A 88 16.08 7.30 9.40
C ALA A 88 17.48 7.32 10.06
N ILE A 89 17.64 8.03 11.17
CA ILE A 89 18.91 8.08 11.93
C ILE A 89 19.24 6.71 12.53
N GLU A 90 18.26 6.03 13.14
CA GLU A 90 18.40 4.67 13.65
C GLU A 90 18.93 3.73 12.56
N ASP A 91 18.38 3.81 11.34
CA ASP A 91 18.83 3.01 10.21
C ASP A 91 20.30 3.28 9.82
N GLN A 92 20.72 4.55 9.84
CA GLN A 92 22.10 4.95 9.52
C GLN A 92 23.11 4.54 10.62
N LEU A 93 22.65 4.28 11.84
CA LEU A 93 23.50 3.92 12.98
C LEU A 93 23.55 2.42 13.28
N LYS A 94 22.90 1.58 12.47
CA LYS A 94 22.79 0.12 12.67
C LYS A 94 24.14 -0.59 12.79
N ASP A 95 25.17 -0.11 12.09
CA ASP A 95 26.50 -0.70 12.09
C ASP A 95 27.39 -0.22 13.24
N SER A 96 26.87 0.66 14.11
CA SER A 96 27.60 1.07 15.31
C SER A 96 27.51 -0.02 16.40
N GLN A 97 28.54 -0.10 17.26
CA GLN A 97 28.56 -1.05 18.37
C GLN A 97 27.43 -0.83 19.40
N ASN A 98 26.71 0.30 19.31
CA ASN A 98 25.64 0.66 20.21
C ASN A 98 24.28 0.30 19.61
N SER A 99 23.41 -0.33 20.41
CA SER A 99 22.02 -0.58 20.04
C SER A 99 21.22 0.72 20.13
N TRP A 100 21.14 1.44 19.02
CA TRP A 100 20.30 2.62 18.89
C TRP A 100 18.87 2.21 18.62
N THR A 101 17.95 2.77 19.39
CA THR A 101 16.52 2.71 19.16
C THR A 101 15.93 4.12 18.98
N VAL A 102 14.82 4.25 18.25
CA VAL A 102 14.03 5.50 18.20
C VAL A 102 13.82 6.09 19.59
N ALA A 103 13.49 5.26 20.60
CA ALA A 103 13.27 5.70 21.97
C ALA A 103 14.53 6.31 22.60
N THR A 104 15.67 5.62 22.46
CA THR A 104 16.97 6.11 23.00
C THR A 104 17.43 7.39 22.32
N LEU A 105 17.30 7.47 20.99
CA LEU A 105 17.66 8.66 20.22
C LEU A 105 16.82 9.86 20.65
N ARG A 106 15.49 9.70 20.74
CA ARG A 106 14.59 10.77 21.21
C ARG A 106 14.96 11.25 22.62
N ASN A 107 15.24 10.32 23.53
CA ASN A 107 15.61 10.66 24.91
C ASN A 107 16.93 11.44 24.96
N GLN A 108 17.94 11.00 24.21
CA GLN A 108 19.24 11.66 24.16
C GLN A 108 19.14 13.04 23.51
N THR A 109 18.40 13.19 22.41
CA THR A 109 18.15 14.49 21.79
C THR A 109 17.48 15.45 22.76
N ALA A 110 16.43 15.01 23.47
CA ALA A 110 15.73 15.86 24.44
C ALA A 110 16.65 16.31 25.60
N LYS A 111 17.44 15.38 26.16
CA LYS A 111 18.41 15.70 27.22
C LYS A 111 19.45 16.71 26.75
N TYR A 112 19.99 16.50 25.55
CA TYR A 112 21.00 17.39 24.98
C TYR A 112 20.45 18.80 24.75
N MET A 113 19.24 18.91 24.17
CA MET A 113 18.60 20.21 23.95
C MET A 113 18.31 20.94 25.26
N GLN A 114 17.88 20.24 26.31
CA GLN A 114 17.63 20.83 27.62
C GLN A 114 18.91 21.31 28.30
N SER A 115 20.02 20.57 28.17
CA SER A 115 21.30 20.98 28.77
C SER A 115 22.01 22.09 27.99
N HIS A 116 21.59 22.38 26.76
CA HIS A 116 22.12 23.44 25.90
C HIS A 116 21.01 24.41 25.48
N PHE A 117 20.11 24.74 26.40
CA PHE A 117 18.87 25.48 26.11
C PHE A 117 19.11 26.74 25.28
N ASP A 118 20.15 27.52 25.59
CA ASP A 118 20.46 28.77 24.89
C ASP A 118 20.76 28.57 23.40
N ASP A 119 21.35 27.44 23.01
CA ASP A 119 21.67 27.11 21.62
C ASP A 119 20.41 26.77 20.83
N PHE A 120 19.39 26.25 21.51
CA PHE A 120 18.14 25.81 20.88
C PHE A 120 17.01 26.84 20.99
N LEU A 121 17.11 27.79 21.93
CA LEU A 121 16.10 28.83 22.18
C LEU A 121 15.66 29.57 20.91
N PRO A 122 16.55 30.00 20.00
CA PRO A 122 16.17 30.73 18.78
C PRO A 122 15.33 29.90 17.79
N PHE A 123 15.28 28.58 17.95
CA PHE A 123 14.52 27.66 17.10
C PHE A 123 13.15 27.29 17.71
N LEU A 124 12.84 27.79 18.91
CA LEU A 124 11.58 27.52 19.60
C LEU A 124 10.64 28.72 19.45
N THR A 125 9.35 28.43 19.36
CA THR A 125 8.29 29.43 19.33
C THR A 125 7.38 29.29 20.53
N ASN A 126 6.85 30.41 21.02
CA ASN A 126 5.82 30.41 22.04
C ASN A 126 4.54 29.73 21.47
N PRO A 127 4.01 28.69 22.11
CA PRO A 127 2.85 27.96 21.58
C PRO A 127 1.55 28.78 21.58
N SER A 128 1.46 29.82 22.40
CA SER A 128 0.28 30.70 22.48
C SER A 128 0.37 31.89 21.54
N THR A 129 1.55 32.48 21.36
CA THR A 129 1.72 33.71 20.55
C THR A 129 2.31 33.44 19.16
N GLY A 130 3.01 32.32 18.98
CA GLY A 130 3.74 32.01 17.74
C GLY A 130 5.06 32.78 17.60
N ASP A 131 5.38 33.67 18.52
CA ASP A 131 6.60 34.46 18.49
C ASP A 131 7.83 33.61 18.79
N MET A 132 8.98 33.99 18.24
CA MET A 132 10.25 33.36 18.57
C MET A 132 10.55 33.53 20.05
N CYS A 133 10.92 32.43 20.71
CA CYS A 133 11.37 32.49 22.07
C CYS A 133 12.68 33.28 22.12
N SER A 134 12.69 34.32 22.93
CA SER A 134 13.85 35.15 23.24
C SER A 134 14.03 35.19 24.75
N ARG A 135 15.23 35.57 25.20
CA ARG A 135 15.50 35.80 26.63
C ARG A 135 14.76 37.03 27.14
#